data_AF-A0A3A0FZS6-F1
#
_entry.id   AF-A0A3A0FZS6-F1
#
_cell.length_a   1.000
_cell.length_b   1.000
_cell.length_c   1.000
_cell.angle_alpha   90.00
_cell.angle_beta   90.00
_cell.angle_gamma   90.00
#
_symmetry.space_group_name_H-M   'P 1'
#
loop_
_entity.id
_entity.type
_entity.pdbx_description
1 polymer ?
#
loop_
_entity_poly.entity_id
_entity_poly.type
_entity_poly.pdbx_seq_one_letter_code
_entity_poly.pdbx_strand_id
1 'polypeptide(L)'
;MRKWSWKMAAALAAAWLAHAPGAAAVPVGYSLVWADEFEGDALDASKWGHHQLGPRRSAINLAEAVRLDGAGHLVIDTWTGEDGVHHTGMINTRDRFEPTYGWFEARIELRDMAGGMWSAFWMQSRDMGSVIGDPGASGVEIDIQEGRAECGPGCDVRDVWQGSLYWDGYGADLKRMSSGRRIPGLGEGFHVFALEWTPTAYRFYVDGQLVWEPANPPISHRGEFVVLSSEVESVASFSGFIPEGGFGARGDGTPQMVVDYVRIYQVVPEPGSALLVATGLGAVALRRARRRDA
;
A
#
# COMPACT_ATOMS: atom_id res chain seq x y z
N MET A 1 40.78 -18.23 46.21
CA MET A 1 40.38 -18.77 44.90
C MET A 1 38.85 -18.82 44.89
N ARG A 2 38.03 -18.30 43.98
CA ARG A 2 38.11 -17.58 42.69
C ARG A 2 36.87 -16.66 42.70
N LYS A 3 36.99 -15.37 42.35
CA LYS A 3 35.84 -14.49 42.11
C LYS A 3 35.44 -14.63 40.64
N TRP A 4 34.20 -14.97 40.34
CA TRP A 4 33.67 -14.95 38.98
C TRP A 4 32.94 -13.61 38.77
N SER A 5 33.46 -12.78 37.87
CA SER A 5 32.76 -11.61 37.35
C SER A 5 32.02 -12.01 36.07
N TRP A 6 30.71 -11.85 36.03
CA TRP A 6 29.97 -11.87 34.78
C TRP A 6 29.93 -10.45 34.21
N LYS A 7 30.67 -10.22 33.12
CA LYS A 7 30.44 -9.08 32.24
C LYS A 7 29.36 -9.51 31.26
N MET A 8 28.17 -8.94 31.36
CA MET A 8 27.17 -9.03 30.28
C MET A 8 27.70 -8.22 29.11
N ALA A 9 28.08 -8.90 28.02
CA ALA A 9 28.25 -8.27 26.73
C ALA A 9 26.86 -8.15 26.11
N ALA A 10 26.38 -6.93 25.93
CA ALA A 10 25.22 -6.65 25.09
C ALA A 10 25.61 -6.91 23.63
N ALA A 11 25.09 -7.98 23.05
CA ALA A 11 25.19 -8.21 21.62
C ALA A 11 24.16 -7.32 20.93
N LEU A 12 24.65 -6.28 20.23
CA LEU A 12 23.87 -5.57 19.22
C LEU A 12 23.59 -6.55 18.08
N ALA A 13 22.37 -7.07 18.02
CA ALA A 13 21.89 -7.78 16.86
C ALA A 13 21.68 -6.75 15.73
N ALA A 14 22.66 -6.61 14.85
CA ALA A 14 22.43 -6.02 13.55
C ALA A 14 21.56 -7.00 12.77
N ALA A 15 20.26 -6.72 12.67
CA ALA A 15 19.37 -7.44 11.79
C ALA A 15 19.82 -7.18 10.35
N TRP A 16 20.43 -8.19 9.74
CA TRP A 16 20.70 -8.19 8.31
C TRP A 16 19.35 -8.36 7.61
N LEU A 17 18.73 -7.26 7.18
CA LEU A 17 17.65 -7.28 6.20
C LEU A 17 18.25 -7.83 4.90
N ALA A 18 18.12 -9.14 4.70
CA ALA A 18 18.36 -9.75 3.41
C ALA A 18 17.43 -9.05 2.41
N HIS A 19 18.00 -8.40 1.40
CA HIS A 19 17.21 -7.89 0.28
C HIS A 19 16.54 -9.10 -0.37
N ALA A 20 15.22 -9.16 -0.29
CA ALA A 20 14.45 -10.15 -1.03
C ALA A 20 14.82 -10.03 -2.52
N PRO A 21 15.18 -11.12 -3.20
CA PRO A 21 15.46 -11.07 -4.63
C PRO A 21 14.22 -10.51 -5.35
N GLY A 22 14.40 -9.42 -6.11
CA GLY A 22 13.33 -8.74 -6.83
C GLY A 22 12.83 -7.43 -6.22
N ALA A 23 13.22 -7.07 -4.99
CA ALA A 23 12.90 -5.74 -4.46
C ALA A 23 13.56 -4.63 -5.32
N ALA A 24 12.81 -3.58 -5.62
CA ALA A 24 13.39 -2.40 -6.24
C ALA A 24 14.52 -1.89 -5.34
N ALA A 25 15.65 -1.50 -5.93
CA ALA A 25 16.62 -0.73 -5.17
C ALA A 25 15.97 0.61 -4.82
N VAL A 26 15.54 0.75 -3.56
CA VAL A 26 15.03 2.00 -3.00
C VAL A 26 15.96 3.13 -3.47
N PRO A 27 15.44 4.20 -4.11
CA PRO A 27 16.30 5.20 -4.73
C PRO A 27 17.29 5.80 -3.72
N VAL A 28 18.48 6.14 -4.19
CA VAL A 28 19.50 6.79 -3.37
C VAL A 28 18.93 8.07 -2.75
N GLY A 29 19.15 8.26 -1.46
CA GLY A 29 18.67 9.40 -0.71
C GLY A 29 17.39 9.15 0.09
N TYR A 30 16.77 7.97 -0.01
CA TYR A 30 15.64 7.58 0.84
C TYR A 30 16.10 6.77 2.06
N SER A 31 15.42 6.96 3.20
CA SER A 31 15.58 6.15 4.42
C SER A 31 14.26 5.57 4.89
N LEU A 32 14.29 4.38 5.48
CA LEU A 32 13.11 3.75 6.06
C LEU A 32 12.56 4.60 7.21
N VAL A 33 11.28 4.97 7.11
CA VAL A 33 10.60 5.78 8.15
C VAL A 33 9.46 5.03 8.83
N TRP A 34 8.90 4.01 8.16
CA TRP A 34 7.83 3.18 8.68
C TRP A 34 7.88 1.82 8.01
N ALA A 35 7.63 0.75 8.76
CA ALA A 35 7.54 -0.60 8.23
C ALA A 35 6.64 -1.47 9.07
N ASP A 36 6.07 -2.49 8.43
CA ASP A 36 5.58 -3.67 9.10
C ASP A 36 6.03 -4.92 8.35
N GLU A 37 6.68 -5.82 9.10
CA GLU A 37 7.16 -7.12 8.62
C GLU A 37 6.19 -8.24 9.06
N PHE A 38 5.05 -7.86 9.66
CA PHE A 38 3.99 -8.77 10.10
C PHE A 38 4.46 -9.93 11.00
N GLU A 39 5.53 -9.66 11.75
CA GLU A 39 6.08 -10.57 12.76
C GLU A 39 5.19 -10.58 14.02
N GLY A 40 4.95 -11.77 14.57
CA GLY A 40 4.18 -11.96 15.80
C GLY A 40 2.89 -12.76 15.61
N ASP A 41 1.99 -12.65 16.58
CA ASP A 41 0.74 -13.42 16.67
C ASP A 41 -0.53 -12.59 16.43
N ALA A 42 -0.40 -11.26 16.36
CA ALA A 42 -1.52 -10.35 16.15
C ALA A 42 -1.12 -9.10 15.36
N LEU A 43 -2.09 -8.53 14.63
CA LEU A 43 -1.94 -7.27 13.91
C LEU A 43 -1.57 -6.13 14.88
N ASP A 44 -0.52 -5.38 14.55
CA ASP A 44 -0.10 -4.23 15.35
C ASP A 44 -1.13 -3.09 15.26
N ALA A 45 -1.98 -2.97 16.27
CA ALA A 45 -3.02 -1.95 16.35
C ALA A 45 -2.49 -0.51 16.43
N SER A 46 -1.20 -0.32 16.74
CA SER A 46 -0.54 0.99 16.70
C SER A 46 -0.22 1.43 15.26
N LYS A 47 -0.13 0.48 14.33
CA LYS A 47 0.14 0.68 12.90
C LYS A 47 -1.11 0.57 12.03
N TRP A 48 -2.02 -0.34 12.37
CA TRP A 48 -3.17 -0.68 11.55
C TRP A 48 -4.51 -0.55 12.29
N GLY A 49 -5.54 -0.19 11.54
CA GLY A 49 -6.94 -0.34 11.94
C GLY A 49 -7.75 -1.01 10.83
N HIS A 50 -8.82 -1.70 11.19
CA HIS A 50 -9.74 -2.27 10.20
C HIS A 50 -10.44 -1.16 9.40
N HIS A 51 -10.58 -1.39 8.10
CA HIS A 51 -11.22 -0.46 7.17
C HIS A 51 -12.63 -0.96 6.82
N GLN A 52 -13.63 -0.07 6.94
CA GLN A 52 -15.00 -0.32 6.44
C GLN A 52 -15.61 -1.67 6.88
N LEU A 53 -15.57 -2.01 8.17
CA LEU A 53 -16.23 -3.21 8.70
C LEU A 53 -17.74 -3.20 8.41
N GLY A 54 -18.31 -4.39 8.18
CA GLY A 54 -19.74 -4.57 7.87
C GLY A 54 -20.03 -4.73 6.37
N PRO A 55 -21.30 -4.61 5.95
CA PRO A 55 -21.69 -4.81 4.56
C PRO A 55 -20.98 -3.85 3.60
N ARG A 56 -20.35 -4.41 2.57
CA ARG A 56 -19.57 -3.69 1.57
C ARG A 56 -19.70 -4.43 0.24
N ARG A 57 -20.33 -3.78 -0.75
CA ARG A 57 -20.60 -4.37 -2.08
C ARG A 57 -21.31 -5.72 -1.92
N SER A 58 -20.75 -6.81 -2.45
CA SER A 58 -21.32 -8.16 -2.37
C SER A 58 -20.82 -8.97 -1.17
N ALA A 59 -20.06 -8.38 -0.24
CA ALA A 59 -19.51 -9.09 0.92
C ALA A 59 -19.73 -8.35 2.24
N ILE A 60 -19.32 -8.99 3.34
CA ILE A 60 -19.17 -8.39 4.66
C ILE A 60 -17.69 -8.32 5.01
N ASN A 61 -17.20 -7.11 5.28
CA ASN A 61 -15.86 -6.91 5.78
C ASN A 61 -15.81 -7.28 7.27
N LEU A 62 -14.98 -8.25 7.62
CA LEU A 62 -14.81 -8.75 8.98
C LEU A 62 -13.38 -8.52 9.47
N ALA A 63 -13.24 -8.23 10.76
CA ALA A 63 -11.92 -8.12 11.39
C ALA A 63 -11.15 -9.44 11.32
N GLU A 64 -11.87 -10.55 11.51
CA GLU A 64 -11.34 -11.90 11.54
C GLU A 64 -10.93 -12.45 10.15
N ALA A 65 -11.26 -11.74 9.07
CA ALA A 65 -10.75 -12.03 7.74
C ALA A 65 -9.28 -11.61 7.58
N VAL A 66 -8.76 -10.80 8.52
CA VAL A 66 -7.39 -10.30 8.52
C VAL A 66 -6.65 -10.94 9.68
N ARG A 67 -5.59 -11.68 9.39
CA ARG A 67 -4.82 -12.42 10.39
C ARG A 67 -3.35 -12.47 10.05
N LEU A 68 -2.53 -12.81 11.04
CA LEU A 68 -1.16 -13.25 10.80
C LEU A 68 -1.14 -14.77 10.69
N ASP A 69 -0.31 -15.31 9.79
CA ASP A 69 -0.18 -16.76 9.60
C ASP A 69 0.82 -17.42 10.57
N GLY A 70 1.54 -16.61 11.37
CA GLY A 70 2.60 -17.06 12.27
C GLY A 70 3.92 -17.39 11.58
N ALA A 71 4.03 -17.13 10.27
CA ALA A 71 5.22 -17.31 9.45
C ALA A 71 5.76 -15.98 8.89
N GLY A 72 5.33 -14.85 9.47
CA GLY A 72 5.75 -13.50 9.07
C GLY A 72 4.90 -12.88 7.97
N HIS A 73 3.66 -13.35 7.75
CA HIS A 73 2.77 -12.75 6.76
C HIS A 73 1.45 -12.28 7.36
N LEU A 74 0.98 -11.15 6.84
CA LEU A 74 -0.43 -10.79 6.88
C LEU A 74 -1.19 -11.59 5.82
N VAL A 75 -2.36 -12.11 6.18
CA VAL A 75 -3.29 -12.75 5.26
C VAL A 75 -4.65 -12.08 5.34
N ILE A 76 -5.20 -11.71 4.19
CA ILE A 76 -6.60 -11.33 4.02
C ILE A 76 -7.31 -12.47 3.30
N ASP A 77 -8.18 -13.17 4.03
CA ASP A 77 -8.99 -14.28 3.51
C ASP A 77 -10.29 -13.75 2.88
N THR A 78 -10.67 -14.33 1.73
CA THR A 78 -12.01 -14.17 1.16
C THR A 78 -12.68 -15.54 1.10
N TRP A 79 -13.91 -15.68 1.60
CA TRP A 79 -14.64 -16.96 1.61
C TRP A 79 -16.15 -16.77 1.46
N THR A 80 -16.86 -17.86 1.21
CA THR A 80 -18.33 -17.92 1.25
C THR A 80 -18.77 -18.78 2.44
N GLY A 81 -19.62 -18.23 3.31
CA GLY A 81 -20.22 -18.96 4.42
C GLY A 81 -21.23 -20.00 3.93
N GLU A 82 -21.60 -20.95 4.80
CA GLU A 82 -22.64 -21.94 4.51
C GLU A 82 -24.01 -21.30 4.20
N ASP A 83 -24.21 -20.07 4.66
CA ASP A 83 -25.37 -19.22 4.39
C ASP A 83 -25.32 -18.54 3.00
N GLY A 84 -24.25 -18.75 2.24
CA GLY A 84 -24.01 -18.13 0.94
C GLY A 84 -23.47 -16.70 1.01
N VAL A 85 -23.20 -16.17 2.20
CA VAL A 85 -22.68 -14.81 2.37
C VAL A 85 -21.18 -14.78 2.13
N HIS A 86 -20.72 -13.83 1.32
CA HIS A 86 -19.29 -13.61 1.08
C HIS A 86 -18.68 -12.75 2.18
N HIS A 87 -17.46 -13.09 2.59
CA HIS A 87 -16.73 -12.40 3.64
C HIS A 87 -15.32 -12.07 3.16
N THR A 88 -14.79 -10.94 3.60
CA THR A 88 -13.44 -10.46 3.25
C THR A 88 -12.96 -9.48 4.33
N GLY A 89 -11.79 -8.86 4.14
CA GLY A 89 -11.19 -7.91 5.07
C GLY A 89 -10.45 -6.77 4.39
N MET A 90 -10.27 -5.70 5.15
CA MET A 90 -9.49 -4.53 4.75
C MET A 90 -8.85 -3.91 6.00
N ILE A 91 -7.62 -3.40 5.88
CA ILE A 91 -6.93 -2.65 6.93
C ILE A 91 -6.29 -1.39 6.35
N ASN A 92 -6.08 -0.39 7.21
CA ASN A 92 -5.47 0.87 6.83
C ASN A 92 -4.61 1.47 7.95
N THR A 93 -3.79 2.45 7.58
CA THR A 93 -2.95 3.22 8.52
C THR A 93 -3.58 4.55 8.95
N ARG A 94 -4.88 4.78 8.66
CA ARG A 94 -5.59 6.02 9.02
C ARG A 94 -5.53 6.26 10.53
N ASP A 95 -5.37 7.52 10.89
CA ASP A 95 -5.21 8.02 12.27
C ASP A 95 -3.89 7.56 12.93
N ARG A 96 -2.98 6.90 12.19
CA ARG A 96 -1.72 6.34 12.70
C ARG A 96 -0.51 6.80 11.89
N PHE A 97 -0.57 6.65 10.56
CA PHE A 97 0.50 7.02 9.65
C PHE A 97 -0.06 7.45 8.29
N GLU A 98 0.11 8.73 7.94
CA GLU A 98 -0.42 9.38 6.72
C GLU A 98 0.67 10.25 6.07
N PRO A 99 1.75 9.65 5.54
CA PRO A 99 2.85 10.40 4.95
C PRO A 99 2.43 11.10 3.66
N THR A 100 3.17 12.15 3.32
CA THR A 100 3.14 12.78 1.99
C THR A 100 4.49 12.56 1.33
N TYR A 101 4.49 12.07 0.09
CA TYR A 101 5.67 11.69 -0.67
C TYR A 101 6.46 10.54 -0.04
N GLY A 102 7.20 9.82 -0.88
CA GLY A 102 8.01 8.70 -0.44
C GLY A 102 8.17 7.60 -1.48
N TRP A 103 8.91 6.57 -1.07
CA TRP A 103 8.90 5.26 -1.70
C TRP A 103 8.01 4.36 -0.86
N PHE A 104 6.94 3.84 -1.45
CA PHE A 104 6.00 2.93 -0.82
C PHE A 104 6.15 1.57 -1.48
N GLU A 105 6.33 0.52 -0.69
CA GLU A 105 6.52 -0.81 -1.24
C GLU A 105 5.86 -1.86 -0.37
N ALA A 106 5.25 -2.85 -1.01
CA ALA A 106 4.78 -4.06 -0.36
C ALA A 106 5.14 -5.29 -1.20
N ARG A 107 5.50 -6.38 -0.52
CA ARG A 107 5.71 -7.69 -1.16
C ARG A 107 4.48 -8.57 -0.95
N ILE A 108 3.78 -8.86 -2.03
CA ILE A 108 2.42 -9.43 -2.01
C ILE A 108 2.35 -10.63 -2.94
N GLU A 109 1.72 -11.71 -2.49
CA GLU A 109 1.23 -12.84 -3.28
C GLU A 109 -0.30 -12.76 -3.38
N LEU A 110 -0.83 -12.88 -4.60
CA LEU A 110 -2.27 -12.93 -4.86
C LEU A 110 -2.68 -14.36 -5.15
N ARG A 111 -2.90 -15.13 -4.08
CA ARG A 111 -3.07 -16.57 -4.15
C ARG A 111 -4.47 -16.95 -4.61
N ASP A 112 -4.52 -17.72 -5.69
CA ASP A 112 -5.72 -18.40 -6.19
C ASP A 112 -6.93 -17.45 -6.37
N MET A 113 -6.66 -16.23 -6.86
CA MET A 113 -7.70 -15.25 -7.16
C MET A 113 -8.77 -15.86 -8.09
N ALA A 114 -10.02 -15.52 -7.82
CA ALA A 114 -11.18 -15.94 -8.59
C ALA A 114 -11.88 -14.74 -9.25
N GLY A 115 -12.82 -15.03 -10.15
CA GLY A 115 -13.75 -14.01 -10.65
C GLY A 115 -14.58 -13.38 -9.52
N GLY A 116 -15.04 -12.16 -9.73
CA GLY A 116 -15.89 -11.44 -8.77
C GLY A 116 -15.17 -10.87 -7.56
N MET A 117 -13.83 -10.88 -7.55
CA MET A 117 -13.03 -10.27 -6.50
C MET A 117 -11.77 -9.59 -7.02
N TRP A 118 -11.19 -8.72 -6.20
CA TRP A 118 -9.86 -8.15 -6.40
C TRP A 118 -9.19 -7.92 -5.05
N SER A 119 -7.87 -7.85 -5.06
CA SER A 119 -7.07 -7.43 -3.91
C SER A 119 -6.16 -6.28 -4.29
N ALA A 120 -5.97 -5.34 -3.37
CA ALA A 120 -5.31 -4.08 -3.66
C ALA A 120 -4.34 -3.62 -2.56
N PHE A 121 -3.25 -3.01 -3.01
CA PHE A 121 -2.37 -2.16 -2.22
C PHE A 121 -2.50 -0.74 -2.77
N TRP A 122 -3.06 0.14 -1.95
CA TRP A 122 -3.46 1.47 -2.38
C TRP A 122 -3.34 2.48 -1.26
N MET A 123 -3.52 3.75 -1.59
CA MET A 123 -3.45 4.87 -0.68
C MET A 123 -4.55 5.87 -0.96
N GLN A 124 -4.98 6.61 0.06
CA GLN A 124 -6.00 7.63 -0.13
C GLN A 124 -5.86 8.81 0.85
N SER A 125 -6.14 10.01 0.36
CA SER A 125 -6.32 11.21 1.17
C SER A 125 -7.69 11.24 1.85
N ARG A 126 -7.73 11.72 3.10
CA ARG A 126 -9.00 11.98 3.80
C ARG A 126 -9.89 13.00 3.12
N ASP A 127 -9.26 13.94 2.43
CA ASP A 127 -9.90 15.13 1.89
C ASP A 127 -10.25 14.96 0.40
N MET A 128 -10.13 13.74 -0.15
CA MET A 128 -10.36 13.51 -1.57
C MET A 128 -11.80 13.91 -1.93
N GLY A 129 -11.93 14.81 -2.92
CA GLY A 129 -13.23 15.36 -3.32
C GLY A 129 -13.76 16.51 -2.44
N SER A 130 -13.01 16.97 -1.43
CA SER A 130 -13.42 18.13 -0.63
C SER A 130 -13.41 19.44 -1.44
N VAL A 131 -12.51 19.55 -2.41
CA VAL A 131 -12.43 20.64 -3.40
C VAL A 131 -12.27 20.04 -4.80
N ILE A 132 -13.32 20.18 -5.62
CA ILE A 132 -13.34 19.69 -7.00
C ILE A 132 -12.39 20.50 -7.88
N GLY A 133 -11.55 19.82 -8.65
CA GLY A 133 -10.57 20.41 -9.57
C GLY A 133 -9.22 20.72 -8.93
N ASP A 134 -9.03 20.41 -7.64
CA ASP A 134 -7.78 20.64 -6.92
C ASP A 134 -7.30 19.36 -6.19
N PRO A 135 -6.72 18.41 -6.92
CA PRO A 135 -6.13 17.20 -6.32
C PRO A 135 -4.93 17.52 -5.43
N GLY A 136 -4.29 18.68 -5.59
CA GLY A 136 -3.20 19.10 -4.70
C GLY A 136 -3.72 19.36 -3.28
N ALA A 137 -4.84 20.09 -3.17
CA ALA A 137 -5.47 20.42 -1.88
C ALA A 137 -6.38 19.32 -1.32
N SER A 138 -7.03 18.54 -2.18
CA SER A 138 -7.95 17.46 -1.77
C SER A 138 -7.24 16.11 -1.64
N GLY A 139 -6.12 15.93 -2.33
CA GLY A 139 -5.44 14.65 -2.46
C GLY A 139 -6.13 13.71 -3.44
N VAL A 140 -5.61 12.50 -3.51
CA VAL A 140 -5.87 11.50 -4.55
C VAL A 140 -6.12 10.15 -3.89
N GLU A 141 -6.72 9.23 -4.62
CA GLU A 141 -6.64 7.79 -4.36
C GLU A 141 -5.67 7.17 -5.37
N ILE A 142 -4.63 6.54 -4.85
CA ILE A 142 -3.51 5.99 -5.62
C ILE A 142 -3.51 4.48 -5.45
N ASP A 143 -3.94 3.78 -6.50
CA ASP A 143 -3.91 2.32 -6.54
C ASP A 143 -2.56 1.87 -7.08
N ILE A 144 -1.69 1.40 -6.17
CA ILE A 144 -0.33 0.94 -6.50
C ILE A 144 -0.40 -0.41 -7.23
N GLN A 145 -1.33 -1.26 -6.80
CA GLN A 145 -1.68 -2.52 -7.45
C GLN A 145 -3.12 -2.89 -7.16
N GLU A 146 -3.89 -3.23 -8.20
CA GLU A 146 -5.20 -3.90 -8.13
C GLU A 146 -5.15 -5.21 -8.92
N GLY A 147 -4.96 -6.32 -8.22
CA GLY A 147 -4.88 -7.63 -8.85
C GLY A 147 -6.19 -8.42 -8.78
N ARG A 148 -6.49 -9.15 -9.85
CA ARG A 148 -7.69 -9.97 -10.01
C ARG A 148 -7.43 -11.05 -11.05
N ALA A 149 -8.25 -12.10 -11.04
CA ALA A 149 -8.08 -13.17 -12.01
C ALA A 149 -8.74 -12.92 -13.36
N GLU A 150 -9.89 -12.23 -13.34
CA GLU A 150 -10.73 -12.09 -14.52
C GLU A 150 -11.27 -10.68 -14.69
N CYS A 151 -11.58 -10.34 -15.95
CA CYS A 151 -12.25 -9.08 -16.30
C CYS A 151 -13.61 -9.27 -16.97
N GLY A 152 -14.18 -10.46 -16.86
CA GLY A 152 -15.39 -10.90 -17.57
C GLY A 152 -15.19 -12.28 -18.21
N PRO A 153 -16.24 -12.88 -18.80
CA PRO A 153 -16.16 -14.22 -19.38
C PRO A 153 -15.05 -14.33 -20.44
N GLY A 154 -14.13 -15.27 -20.22
CA GLY A 154 -13.02 -15.52 -21.13
C GLY A 154 -11.91 -14.47 -21.10
N CYS A 155 -11.95 -13.53 -20.15
CA CYS A 155 -10.89 -12.54 -19.95
C CYS A 155 -10.00 -12.92 -18.77
N ASP A 156 -8.83 -13.49 -19.05
CA ASP A 156 -7.80 -13.78 -18.05
C ASP A 156 -6.85 -12.58 -17.89
N VAL A 157 -6.80 -12.06 -16.66
CA VAL A 157 -5.96 -10.92 -16.27
C VAL A 157 -5.10 -11.21 -15.04
N ARG A 158 -4.92 -12.49 -14.65
CA ARG A 158 -4.06 -12.86 -13.51
C ARG A 158 -2.65 -12.28 -13.64
N ASP A 159 -2.12 -12.27 -14.86
CA ASP A 159 -0.79 -11.75 -15.18
C ASP A 159 -0.80 -10.26 -15.55
N VAL A 160 -1.82 -9.50 -15.19
CA VAL A 160 -1.91 -8.07 -15.52
C VAL A 160 -1.80 -7.25 -14.24
N TRP A 161 -0.72 -6.49 -14.13
CA TRP A 161 -0.62 -5.42 -13.15
C TRP A 161 -1.58 -4.30 -13.55
N GLN A 162 -2.30 -3.73 -12.58
CA GLN A 162 -3.15 -2.55 -12.77
C GLN A 162 -2.83 -1.51 -11.71
N GLY A 163 -2.62 -0.28 -12.16
CA GLY A 163 -2.56 0.91 -11.30
C GLY A 163 -3.52 1.98 -11.77
N SER A 164 -4.05 2.74 -10.82
CA SER A 164 -5.03 3.79 -11.06
C SER A 164 -4.77 5.01 -10.18
N LEU A 165 -5.24 6.15 -10.65
CA LEU A 165 -5.29 7.42 -9.94
C LEU A 165 -6.72 7.93 -10.03
N TYR A 166 -7.36 8.19 -8.89
CA TYR A 166 -8.69 8.76 -8.79
C TYR A 166 -8.67 10.08 -8.03
N TRP A 167 -9.42 11.07 -8.51
CA TRP A 167 -9.49 12.38 -7.87
C TRP A 167 -10.82 13.07 -8.13
N ASP A 168 -11.02 14.22 -7.47
CA ASP A 168 -12.28 14.98 -7.47
C ASP A 168 -13.45 14.23 -6.80
N GLY A 169 -13.15 13.27 -5.92
CA GLY A 169 -14.15 12.51 -5.16
C GLY A 169 -14.75 11.38 -5.99
N TYR A 170 -15.96 10.94 -5.63
CA TYR A 170 -16.68 9.88 -6.34
C TYR A 170 -17.97 10.39 -6.97
N GLY A 171 -18.58 9.59 -7.85
CA GLY A 171 -19.84 9.92 -8.50
C GLY A 171 -19.63 10.77 -9.75
N ALA A 172 -20.40 11.86 -9.89
CA ALA A 172 -20.43 12.66 -11.11
C ALA A 172 -19.12 13.41 -11.39
N ASP A 173 -18.38 13.76 -10.34
CA ASP A 173 -17.13 14.53 -10.44
C ASP A 173 -15.88 13.66 -10.55
N LEU A 174 -16.03 12.32 -10.38
CA LEU A 174 -14.93 11.37 -10.40
C LEU A 174 -14.10 11.51 -11.69
N LYS A 175 -12.81 11.75 -11.52
CA LYS A 175 -11.83 11.63 -12.59
C LYS A 175 -10.91 10.45 -12.32
N ARG A 176 -10.42 9.86 -13.41
CA ARG A 176 -9.59 8.66 -13.38
C ARG A 176 -8.49 8.71 -14.42
N MET A 177 -7.33 8.19 -14.04
CA MET A 177 -6.27 7.78 -14.96
C MET A 177 -5.83 6.36 -14.57
N SER A 178 -5.76 5.44 -15.52
CA SER A 178 -5.41 4.04 -15.23
C SER A 178 -4.44 3.50 -16.25
N SER A 179 -3.68 2.50 -15.84
CA SER A 179 -2.79 1.71 -16.70
C SER A 179 -2.90 0.24 -16.35
N GLY A 180 -2.69 -0.61 -17.35
CA GLY A 180 -2.62 -2.05 -17.19
C GLY A 180 -1.46 -2.61 -18.00
N ARG A 181 -0.64 -3.47 -17.41
CA ARG A 181 0.51 -4.08 -18.08
C ARG A 181 0.54 -5.58 -17.82
N ARG A 182 0.56 -6.37 -18.90
CA ARG A 182 0.82 -7.81 -18.80
C ARG A 182 2.27 -8.03 -18.38
N ILE A 183 2.45 -8.75 -17.27
CA ILE A 183 3.73 -9.17 -16.72
C ILE A 183 3.61 -10.69 -16.53
N PRO A 184 4.18 -11.50 -17.43
CA PRO A 184 4.07 -12.96 -17.35
C PRO A 184 4.55 -13.49 -15.99
N GLY A 185 3.74 -14.34 -15.36
CA GLY A 185 4.02 -14.93 -14.05
C GLY A 185 3.59 -14.07 -12.86
N LEU A 186 3.02 -12.88 -13.05
CA LEU A 186 2.59 -12.00 -11.96
C LEU A 186 1.49 -12.63 -11.08
N GLY A 187 0.70 -13.54 -11.64
CA GLY A 187 -0.32 -14.29 -10.89
C GLY A 187 0.24 -15.37 -9.97
N GLU A 188 1.56 -15.58 -9.91
CA GLU A 188 2.20 -16.67 -9.19
C GLU A 188 3.22 -16.17 -8.16
N GLY A 189 3.06 -16.59 -6.91
CA GLY A 189 4.01 -16.26 -5.85
C GLY A 189 4.06 -14.77 -5.52
N PHE A 190 5.15 -14.39 -4.85
CA PHE A 190 5.30 -13.04 -4.33
C PHE A 190 5.98 -12.11 -5.33
N HIS A 191 5.39 -10.93 -5.47
CA HIS A 191 5.93 -9.82 -6.23
C HIS A 191 6.05 -8.57 -5.38
N VAL A 192 6.98 -7.71 -5.73
CA VAL A 192 7.20 -6.42 -5.07
C VAL A 192 6.50 -5.34 -5.86
N PHE A 193 5.47 -4.72 -5.26
CA PHE A 193 4.74 -3.60 -5.84
C PHE A 193 5.18 -2.32 -5.16
N ALA A 194 5.59 -1.32 -5.93
CA ALA A 194 6.09 -0.07 -5.37
C ALA A 194 5.62 1.18 -6.11
N LEU A 195 5.60 2.28 -5.37
CA LEU A 195 5.32 3.63 -5.83
C LEU A 195 6.43 4.57 -5.36
N GLU A 196 7.07 5.27 -6.31
CA GLU A 196 7.75 6.52 -6.00
C GLU A 196 6.76 7.67 -6.18
N TRP A 197 6.45 8.36 -5.07
CA TRP A 197 5.64 9.56 -5.06
C TRP A 197 6.50 10.76 -4.69
N THR A 198 6.64 11.68 -5.64
CA THR A 198 7.38 12.94 -5.48
C THR A 198 6.44 14.13 -5.62
N PRO A 199 6.87 15.36 -5.29
CA PRO A 199 6.06 16.56 -5.50
C PRO A 199 5.61 16.82 -6.95
N THR A 200 6.13 16.07 -7.94
CA THR A 200 5.82 16.30 -9.36
C THR A 200 5.52 15.02 -10.15
N ALA A 201 5.63 13.83 -9.54
CA ALA A 201 5.49 12.57 -10.26
C ALA A 201 5.01 11.42 -9.38
N TYR A 202 4.31 10.49 -10.02
CA TYR A 202 4.10 9.12 -9.57
C TYR A 202 4.82 8.17 -10.50
N ARG A 203 5.57 7.21 -9.95
CA ARG A 203 6.20 6.14 -10.73
C ARG A 203 5.91 4.81 -10.08
N PHE A 204 5.33 3.91 -10.83
CA PHE A 204 4.89 2.60 -10.36
C PHE A 204 5.86 1.53 -10.83
N TYR A 205 6.19 0.61 -9.93
CA TYR A 205 7.16 -0.45 -10.16
C TYR A 205 6.59 -1.81 -9.77
N VAL A 206 7.01 -2.83 -10.53
CA VAL A 206 6.82 -4.24 -10.19
C VAL A 206 8.17 -4.92 -10.28
N ASP A 207 8.60 -5.58 -9.21
CA ASP A 207 9.91 -6.25 -9.09
C ASP A 207 11.09 -5.36 -9.51
N GLY A 208 11.04 -4.09 -9.09
CA GLY A 208 12.03 -3.06 -9.43
C GLY A 208 11.98 -2.53 -10.86
N GLN A 209 11.07 -3.01 -11.71
CA GLN A 209 10.90 -2.50 -13.07
C GLN A 209 9.83 -1.42 -13.12
N LEU A 210 10.13 -0.28 -13.73
CA LEU A 210 9.14 0.77 -13.98
C LEU A 210 8.05 0.25 -14.93
N VAL A 211 6.81 0.20 -14.45
CA VAL A 211 5.66 -0.27 -15.24
C VAL A 211 4.77 0.86 -15.72
N TRP A 212 4.71 1.97 -14.98
CA TRP A 212 3.91 3.14 -15.36
C TRP A 212 4.46 4.44 -14.74
N GLU A 213 4.54 5.48 -15.56
CA GLU A 213 4.73 6.87 -15.14
C GLU A 213 3.70 7.72 -15.90
N PRO A 214 2.59 8.12 -15.27
CA PRO A 214 1.55 8.89 -15.95
C PRO A 214 2.05 10.27 -16.37
N ALA A 215 1.71 10.68 -17.58
CA ALA A 215 2.01 12.03 -18.09
C ALA A 215 0.99 13.04 -17.54
N ASN A 216 1.47 14.12 -16.92
CA ASN A 216 0.65 15.14 -16.24
C ASN A 216 -0.31 14.54 -15.18
N PRO A 217 0.21 13.82 -14.17
CA PRO A 217 -0.63 13.22 -13.15
C PRO A 217 -1.27 14.27 -12.22
N PRO A 218 -2.45 13.98 -11.64
CA PRO A 218 -3.03 14.79 -10.57
C PRO A 218 -2.18 14.60 -9.31
N ILE A 219 -1.18 15.45 -9.07
CA ILE A 219 -0.31 15.28 -7.90
C ILE A 219 -1.04 15.70 -6.62
N SER A 220 -1.16 14.76 -5.68
CA SER A 220 -1.56 15.03 -4.30
C SER A 220 -0.46 15.75 -3.53
N HIS A 221 -0.86 16.70 -2.68
CA HIS A 221 0.01 17.35 -1.69
C HIS A 221 -0.53 17.15 -0.26
N ARG A 222 -1.32 16.09 -0.05
CA ARG A 222 -1.95 15.75 1.24
C ARG A 222 -1.30 14.52 1.87
N GLY A 223 -1.54 14.31 3.16
CA GLY A 223 -1.18 13.05 3.80
C GLY A 223 -2.15 11.96 3.33
N GLU A 224 -1.63 10.79 2.97
CA GLU A 224 -2.45 9.68 2.49
C GLU A 224 -2.17 8.43 3.33
N PHE A 225 -3.23 7.76 3.80
CA PHE A 225 -3.10 6.50 4.53
C PHE A 225 -3.00 5.34 3.55
N VAL A 226 -2.22 4.33 3.91
CA VAL A 226 -2.13 3.07 3.16
C VAL A 226 -3.35 2.21 3.48
N VAL A 227 -3.83 1.46 2.49
CA VAL A 227 -4.86 0.44 2.61
C VAL A 227 -4.39 -0.86 1.95
N LEU A 228 -4.65 -1.97 2.64
CA LEU A 228 -4.60 -3.32 2.09
C LEU A 228 -6.00 -3.89 2.14
N SER A 229 -6.49 -4.43 1.03
CA SER A 229 -7.88 -4.85 0.92
C SER A 229 -8.08 -6.00 -0.03
N SER A 230 -9.05 -6.86 0.29
CA SER A 230 -9.73 -7.70 -0.68
C SER A 230 -11.21 -7.30 -0.74
N GLU A 231 -11.76 -7.16 -1.92
CA GLU A 231 -13.15 -6.75 -2.15
C GLU A 231 -13.85 -7.73 -3.10
N VAL A 232 -15.17 -7.81 -2.98
CA VAL A 232 -16.03 -8.74 -3.74
C VAL A 232 -17.16 -7.98 -4.40
N GLU A 233 -17.25 -8.09 -5.72
CA GLU A 233 -18.36 -7.58 -6.52
C GLU A 233 -18.34 -8.22 -7.91
N SER A 234 -19.50 -8.54 -8.46
CA SER A 234 -19.62 -8.97 -9.85
C SER A 234 -19.69 -7.76 -10.78
N VAL A 235 -18.57 -7.42 -11.41
CA VAL A 235 -18.49 -6.33 -12.39
C VAL A 235 -17.95 -6.89 -13.70
N ALA A 236 -18.83 -7.06 -14.69
CA ALA A 236 -18.52 -7.72 -15.96
C ALA A 236 -17.39 -7.05 -16.78
N SER A 237 -17.06 -5.80 -16.50
CA SER A 237 -15.98 -5.05 -17.16
C SER A 237 -14.72 -4.87 -16.29
N PHE A 238 -14.72 -5.40 -15.06
CA PHE A 238 -13.63 -5.20 -14.11
C PHE A 238 -13.23 -6.50 -13.41
N SER A 239 -14.02 -7.00 -12.47
CA SER A 239 -13.71 -8.17 -11.64
C SER A 239 -14.24 -9.50 -12.20
N GLY A 240 -15.07 -9.45 -13.25
CA GLY A 240 -15.79 -10.62 -13.75
C GLY A 240 -16.97 -10.98 -12.85
N PHE A 241 -17.25 -12.28 -12.72
CA PHE A 241 -18.40 -12.78 -11.98
C PHE A 241 -17.97 -13.64 -10.80
N ILE A 242 -18.67 -13.49 -9.68
CA ILE A 242 -18.53 -14.39 -8.54
C ILE A 242 -18.85 -15.83 -9.01
N PRO A 243 -18.00 -16.83 -8.71
CA PRO A 243 -18.27 -18.21 -9.09
C PRO A 243 -19.58 -18.74 -8.51
N GLU A 244 -20.23 -19.70 -9.17
CA GLU A 244 -21.51 -20.27 -8.72
C GLU A 244 -21.42 -20.85 -7.29
N GLY A 245 -20.28 -21.48 -6.94
CA GLY A 245 -20.00 -21.98 -5.59
C GLY A 245 -19.38 -20.96 -4.64
N GLY A 246 -19.22 -19.71 -5.06
CA GLY A 246 -18.52 -18.67 -4.31
C GLY A 246 -17.02 -18.94 -4.17
N PHE A 247 -16.47 -18.60 -3.00
CA PHE A 247 -15.02 -18.57 -2.75
C PHE A 247 -14.54 -19.68 -1.80
N GLY A 248 -15.25 -20.81 -1.74
CA GLY A 248 -14.92 -21.90 -0.81
C GLY A 248 -15.22 -21.57 0.66
N ALA A 249 -14.92 -22.50 1.55
CA ALA A 249 -15.12 -22.35 2.99
C ALA A 249 -13.95 -21.59 3.63
N ARG A 250 -14.20 -20.99 4.79
CA ARG A 250 -13.15 -20.29 5.53
C ARG A 250 -12.04 -21.27 5.93
N GLY A 251 -10.80 -20.91 5.61
CA GLY A 251 -9.62 -21.72 5.95
C GLY A 251 -9.22 -22.73 4.87
N ASP A 252 -9.94 -22.79 3.74
CA ASP A 252 -9.53 -23.58 2.57
C ASP A 252 -8.21 -23.08 1.95
N GLY A 253 -7.75 -21.89 2.38
CA GLY A 253 -6.47 -21.32 1.99
C GLY A 253 -6.52 -20.49 0.71
N THR A 254 -7.70 -20.37 0.09
CA THR A 254 -7.89 -19.69 -1.19
C THR A 254 -9.32 -19.16 -1.32
N PRO A 255 -9.54 -17.99 -1.96
CA PRO A 255 -8.55 -16.98 -2.38
C PRO A 255 -7.99 -16.14 -1.22
N GLN A 256 -6.72 -15.71 -1.33
CA GLN A 256 -6.02 -14.91 -0.31
C GLN A 256 -5.15 -13.80 -0.90
N MET A 257 -5.14 -12.64 -0.26
CA MET A 257 -4.01 -11.69 -0.36
C MET A 257 -3.03 -12.00 0.76
N VAL A 258 -1.79 -12.35 0.42
CA VAL A 258 -0.73 -12.64 1.39
C VAL A 258 0.33 -11.54 1.27
N VAL A 259 0.67 -10.87 2.38
CA VAL A 259 1.62 -9.76 2.41
C VAL A 259 2.76 -10.09 3.36
N ASP A 260 3.96 -10.09 2.81
CA ASP A 260 5.22 -10.36 3.54
C ASP A 260 5.70 -9.12 4.29
N TYR A 261 5.68 -7.95 3.65
CA TYR A 261 5.96 -6.69 4.34
C TYR A 261 5.29 -5.51 3.66
N VAL A 262 5.17 -4.42 4.41
CA VAL A 262 4.99 -3.07 3.88
C VAL A 262 6.11 -2.18 4.41
N ARG A 263 6.82 -1.48 3.53
CA ARG A 263 7.93 -0.59 3.89
C ARG A 263 7.75 0.75 3.19
N ILE A 264 7.97 1.82 3.97
CA ILE A 264 7.81 3.19 3.51
C ILE A 264 9.08 3.97 3.83
N TYR A 265 9.60 4.63 2.81
CA TYR A 265 10.83 5.40 2.87
C TYR A 265 10.55 6.85 2.46
N GLN A 266 11.29 7.79 3.02
CA GLN A 266 11.24 9.19 2.62
C GLN A 266 12.64 9.73 2.39
N VAL A 267 12.72 10.80 1.58
CA VAL A 267 13.97 11.48 1.28
C VAL A 267 14.59 12.02 2.57
N VAL A 268 15.83 11.64 2.83
CA VAL A 268 16.67 12.26 3.86
C VAL A 268 17.16 13.57 3.30
N PRO A 269 16.89 14.72 3.94
CA PRO A 269 17.54 15.96 3.54
C PRO A 269 19.06 15.80 3.70
N GLU A 270 19.83 16.03 2.64
CA GLU A 270 21.29 16.10 2.72
C GLU A 270 21.70 16.99 3.90
N PRO A 271 22.72 16.61 4.71
CA PRO A 271 23.18 17.44 5.82
C PRO A 271 23.54 18.85 5.35
N GLY A 272 22.69 19.84 5.66
CA GLY A 272 22.84 21.24 5.24
C GLY A 272 21.77 21.76 4.27
N SER A 273 20.90 20.90 3.74
CA SER A 273 19.72 21.31 2.97
C SER A 273 18.62 21.74 3.94
N ALA A 274 18.51 23.05 4.17
CA ALA A 274 17.37 23.60 4.88
C ALA A 274 16.10 23.30 4.06
N LEU A 275 15.29 22.37 4.53
CA LEU A 275 13.92 22.20 4.05
C LEU A 275 13.18 23.49 4.41
N LEU A 276 12.92 24.34 3.41
CA LEU A 276 12.06 25.49 3.59
C LEU A 276 10.63 24.96 3.72
N VAL A 277 10.26 24.52 4.93
CA VAL A 277 8.86 24.30 5.26
C VAL A 277 8.21 25.67 5.19
N ALA A 278 7.49 25.92 4.11
CA ALA A 278 6.62 27.08 3.99
C ALA A 278 5.44 26.89 4.95
N THR A 279 5.68 27.05 6.26
CA THR A 279 4.61 27.44 7.16
C THR A 279 4.18 28.83 6.70
N GLY A 280 2.99 28.92 6.13
CA GLY A 280 2.42 30.18 5.66
C GLY A 280 2.24 31.15 6.83
N LEU A 281 3.30 31.87 7.18
CA LEU A 281 3.35 33.10 7.97
C LEU A 281 4.73 33.74 7.69
N GLY A 282 4.70 34.83 6.91
CA GLY A 282 5.79 35.76 6.55
C GLY A 282 7.22 35.45 7.00
N ALA A 283 8.07 35.09 6.04
CA ALA A 283 9.51 35.07 6.24
C ALA A 283 10.06 36.50 6.39
N VAL A 284 10.39 36.90 7.62
CA VAL A 284 11.32 38.01 7.87
C VAL A 284 12.73 37.43 7.93
N ALA A 285 13.53 37.69 6.90
CA ALA A 285 14.93 37.29 6.87
C ALA A 285 15.77 38.20 7.81
N LEU A 286 16.14 37.69 8.98
CA LEU A 286 17.21 38.33 9.77
C LEU A 286 18.58 37.95 9.17
N ARG A 287 19.14 38.86 8.37
CA ARG A 287 20.56 38.83 8.00
C ARG A 287 21.41 39.06 9.25
N ARG A 288 22.20 38.07 9.66
CA ARG A 288 23.31 38.28 10.60
C ARG A 288 24.37 39.16 9.93
N ALA A 289 24.59 40.34 10.49
CA ALA A 289 25.68 41.22 10.12
C ALA A 289 27.03 40.52 10.38
N ARG A 290 27.90 40.47 9.36
CA ARG A 290 29.32 40.12 9.53
C ARG A 290 29.97 41.24 10.32
N ARG A 291 30.49 40.96 11.51
CA ARG A 291 31.50 41.82 12.14
C ARG A 291 32.79 41.65 11.34
N ARG A 292 33.24 42.75 10.71
CA ARG A 292 34.65 42.96 10.40
C ARG A 292 35.23 43.62 11.64
N ASP A 293 36.21 42.98 12.26
CA ASP A 293 37.15 43.67 13.13
C ASP A 293 38.56 43.46 12.54
N ALA A 294 39.34 44.52 12.66
CA ALA A 294 40.69 44.73 12.13
C ALA A 294 41.75 43.85 12.79
#